data_AF-A0A0D6QX88-F1
#
_entry.id   AF-A0A0D6QX88-F1
#
_cell.length_a   1.000
_cell.length_b   1.000
_cell.length_c   1.000
_cell.angle_alpha   90.00
_cell.angle_beta   90.00
_cell.angle_gamma   90.00
#
_symmetry.space_group_name_H-M   'P 1'
#
loop_
_entity.id
_entity.type
_entity.pdbx_description
1 polymer ?
#
loop_
_entity_poly.entity_id
_entity_poly.type
_entity_poly.pdbx_seq_one_letter_code
_entity_poly.pdbx_strand_id
1 'polypeptide(L)'
;MSQNGDEVVKDPESSEPQNVKISEEQDFADFSVLAERQRQESGGSEGSESQNGEKLKEEDGDQANSKSFTMRELIHGLNEETGADNQPEKTNGVEENRTREGEIQSVADGFMGENEQENGGLFRGVTVYEGERRDNNSSAYPNFSTETLNQPSLSQKNMAADLLSNITAGDEEGRSRQRILSFAAKRYASAIERNPHDYDALYNWALVLQESADNVGPDSSSPSKDALLEEACRKYDEATRLCPTLHDAFYNWAIAISDRAKMRGRTKEAEELWKQATKNYEKAVQLNWNSPQALNNWGLALQELSAIVSVREKQTIVRTAVSKFRAAIQLQFDFHRAIYNLGTVLYGLAEDTLRSGRQMNSKEMTPNELYSQSAIYIAAAHALKPNYSVYRSALRLVRSMLPLPYLKTGYLTAPPVGNSLAPHSDWKRSQFVLDHEGLYKVDRDDERLVSQSPRRLSGVSESGMVYMDKSSLFKVEIADILSVSPCADLTLPPGGGLFIDTVKGPCYLVADTWEAMDGWLDALRLVYTIFARGKSDVLAGVITG
;
A
#
# COMPACT_ATOMS: atom_id res chain seq x y z
N MET A 1 38.49 -11.08 55.35
CA MET A 1 38.11 -12.37 54.73
C MET A 1 36.59 -12.38 54.69
N SER A 2 36.02 -11.77 53.65
CA SER A 2 35.46 -12.45 52.45
C SER A 2 33.97 -12.75 52.70
N GLN A 3 33.10 -11.84 52.27
CA GLN A 3 32.40 -11.83 50.97
C GLN A 3 31.18 -12.77 50.97
N ASN A 4 30.01 -12.20 51.29
CA ASN A 4 28.71 -12.68 50.83
C ASN A 4 28.33 -11.81 49.63
N GLY A 5 28.35 -12.37 48.43
CA GLY A 5 27.82 -11.76 47.23
C GLY A 5 26.46 -12.38 46.92
N ASP A 6 25.41 -11.58 47.03
CA ASP A 6 24.10 -11.87 46.45
C ASP A 6 24.22 -11.69 44.92
N GLU A 7 24.12 -12.79 44.18
CA GLU A 7 24.08 -12.79 42.72
C GLU A 7 22.61 -12.69 42.29
N VAL A 8 22.26 -11.52 41.76
CA VAL A 8 20.97 -11.20 41.14
C VAL A 8 20.81 -12.07 39.90
N VAL A 9 19.76 -12.90 39.87
CA VAL A 9 19.29 -13.63 38.69
C VAL A 9 18.86 -12.60 37.65
N LYS A 10 19.63 -12.47 36.56
CA LYS A 10 19.22 -11.75 35.35
C LYS A 10 18.29 -12.64 34.53
N ASP A 11 17.09 -12.16 34.28
CA ASP A 11 16.17 -12.70 33.28
C ASP A 11 16.85 -12.72 31.89
N PRO A 12 16.66 -13.77 31.07
CA PRO A 12 17.11 -13.75 29.68
C PRO A 12 16.21 -12.80 28.87
N GLU A 13 16.87 -11.83 28.26
CA GLU A 13 16.30 -10.82 27.37
C GLU A 13 15.35 -11.41 26.33
N SER A 14 14.21 -10.74 26.19
CA SER A 14 13.25 -10.88 25.09
C SER A 14 13.97 -10.78 23.75
N SER A 15 13.96 -11.86 22.98
CA SER A 15 14.43 -11.89 21.60
C SER A 15 13.59 -10.95 20.74
N GLU A 16 14.20 -9.86 20.26
CA GLU A 16 13.65 -9.02 19.20
C GLU A 16 13.30 -9.88 17.97
N PRO A 17 12.13 -9.66 17.33
CA PRO A 17 11.77 -10.39 16.13
C PRO A 17 12.74 -10.04 15.00
N GLN A 18 13.42 -11.07 14.49
CA GLN A 18 14.33 -10.96 13.35
C GLN A 18 13.55 -10.51 12.12
N ASN A 19 13.99 -9.41 11.52
CA ASN A 19 13.52 -8.91 10.23
C ASN A 19 13.66 -10.03 9.18
N VAL A 20 12.55 -10.67 8.83
CA VAL A 20 12.47 -11.60 7.71
C VAL A 20 12.77 -10.78 6.46
N LYS A 21 13.93 -11.04 5.83
CA LYS A 21 14.25 -10.54 4.50
C LYS A 21 13.26 -11.15 3.50
N ILE A 22 12.12 -10.48 3.32
CA ILE A 22 11.31 -10.65 2.12
C ILE A 22 12.19 -10.19 0.96
N SER A 23 12.42 -11.05 -0.02
CA SER A 23 13.15 -10.72 -1.24
C SER A 23 12.60 -9.41 -1.82
N GLU A 24 13.48 -8.42 -1.95
CA GLU A 24 13.17 -7.04 -2.39
C GLU A 24 12.70 -6.96 -3.85
N GLU A 25 12.63 -8.10 -4.54
CA GLU A 25 12.22 -8.30 -5.94
C GLU A 25 10.91 -9.11 -6.07
N GLN A 26 9.94 -8.95 -5.17
CA GLN A 26 8.61 -9.51 -5.44
C GLN A 26 7.86 -8.66 -6.48
N ASP A 27 8.11 -9.01 -7.74
CA ASP A 27 7.32 -8.82 -8.97
C ASP A 27 6.54 -7.51 -9.08
N PHE A 28 7.22 -6.47 -9.56
CA PHE A 28 6.52 -5.37 -10.22
C PHE A 28 5.93 -5.91 -11.52
N ALA A 29 4.60 -5.91 -11.64
CA ALA A 29 3.99 -6.04 -12.95
C ALA A 29 4.50 -4.87 -13.81
N ASP A 30 5.18 -5.17 -14.92
CA ASP A 30 5.63 -4.15 -15.87
C ASP A 30 4.41 -3.31 -16.25
N PHE A 31 4.46 -2.01 -15.99
CA PHE A 31 3.38 -1.08 -16.31
C PHE A 31 2.96 -1.20 -17.77
N SER A 32 3.90 -1.50 -18.67
CA SER A 32 3.63 -1.74 -20.09
C SER A 32 2.78 -2.98 -20.27
N VAL A 33 3.10 -4.06 -19.54
CA VAL A 33 2.32 -5.31 -19.53
C VAL A 33 0.95 -5.09 -18.89
N LEU A 34 0.84 -4.30 -17.82
CA LEU A 34 -0.46 -3.93 -17.24
C LEU A 34 -1.29 -3.11 -18.24
N ALA A 35 -0.70 -2.08 -18.84
CA ALA A 35 -1.36 -1.23 -19.84
C ALA A 35 -1.76 -2.04 -21.09
N GLU A 36 -0.92 -2.98 -21.55
CA GLU A 36 -1.22 -3.88 -22.66
C GLU A 36 -2.26 -4.93 -22.30
N ARG A 37 -2.22 -5.51 -21.09
CA ARG A 37 -3.24 -6.44 -20.59
C ARG A 37 -4.61 -5.75 -20.52
N GLN A 38 -4.66 -4.53 -19.98
CA GLN A 38 -5.89 -3.72 -19.97
C GLN A 38 -6.39 -3.42 -21.39
N ARG A 39 -5.49 -3.21 -22.36
CA ARG A 39 -5.85 -3.08 -23.79
C ARG A 39 -6.28 -4.40 -24.44
N GLN A 40 -5.68 -5.54 -24.13
CA GLN A 40 -6.04 -6.83 -24.76
C GLN A 40 -7.38 -7.37 -24.27
N GLU A 41 -7.72 -7.12 -23.00
CA GLU A 41 -9.04 -7.40 -22.44
C GLU A 41 -10.16 -6.54 -23.07
N SER A 42 -9.82 -5.58 -23.94
CA SER A 42 -10.77 -4.76 -24.70
C SER A 42 -11.21 -5.36 -26.05
N GLY A 43 -10.55 -6.44 -26.53
CA GLY A 43 -10.80 -7.00 -27.86
C GLY A 43 -11.79 -8.17 -27.94
N GLY A 44 -12.35 -8.62 -26.80
CA GLY A 44 -13.11 -9.86 -26.74
C GLY A 44 -14.43 -9.74 -25.98
N SER A 45 -15.43 -9.07 -26.56
CA SER A 45 -16.85 -9.33 -26.27
C SER A 45 -17.76 -8.52 -27.20
N GLU A 46 -17.96 -8.98 -28.43
CA GLU A 46 -19.18 -8.64 -29.18
C GLU A 46 -20.27 -9.63 -28.75
N GLY A 47 -21.20 -9.16 -27.92
CA GLY A 47 -22.37 -9.89 -27.46
C GLY A 47 -23.51 -8.92 -27.22
N SER A 48 -24.53 -8.99 -28.07
CA SER A 48 -25.70 -8.13 -28.15
C SER A 48 -26.47 -7.99 -26.83
N GLU A 49 -26.68 -6.76 -26.36
CA GLU A 49 -27.71 -6.44 -25.36
C GLU A 49 -28.74 -5.45 -25.91
N SER A 50 -29.99 -5.91 -25.85
CA SER A 50 -31.21 -5.27 -26.29
C SER A 50 -31.64 -4.17 -25.30
N GLN A 51 -31.91 -2.98 -25.83
CA GLN A 51 -32.44 -1.85 -25.08
C GLN A 51 -33.87 -2.13 -24.60
N ASN A 52 -34.11 -1.96 -23.31
CA ASN A 52 -35.42 -1.58 -22.77
C ASN A 52 -35.21 -0.46 -21.76
N GLY A 53 -35.70 0.73 -22.11
CA GLY A 53 -35.64 1.92 -21.27
C GLY A 53 -36.80 1.94 -20.28
N GLU A 54 -36.48 2.19 -19.01
CA GLU A 54 -37.43 2.69 -18.03
C GLU A 54 -36.94 4.02 -17.47
N LYS A 55 -37.88 4.96 -17.44
CA LYS A 55 -37.72 6.37 -17.13
C LYS A 55 -38.02 6.54 -15.65
N LEU A 56 -37.05 6.95 -14.84
CA LEU A 56 -37.27 7.32 -13.44
C LEU A 56 -36.95 8.80 -13.23
N LYS A 57 -37.84 9.43 -12.45
CA LYS A 57 -37.92 10.86 -12.16
C LYS A 57 -36.86 11.27 -11.14
N GLU A 58 -36.25 12.42 -11.37
CA GLU A 58 -35.39 13.14 -10.42
C GLU A 58 -36.26 13.73 -9.30
N GLU A 59 -35.83 13.54 -8.06
CA GLU A 59 -36.18 14.40 -6.92
C GLU A 59 -34.89 14.88 -6.27
N ASP A 60 -34.71 16.20 -6.28
CA ASP A 60 -33.63 16.95 -5.65
C ASP A 60 -33.71 16.87 -4.13
N GLY A 61 -32.56 16.62 -3.49
CA GLY A 61 -32.41 16.63 -2.04
C GLY A 61 -30.95 16.78 -1.64
N ASP A 62 -30.47 18.02 -1.58
CA ASP A 62 -29.17 18.39 -1.02
C ASP A 62 -29.14 18.10 0.49
N GLN A 63 -28.29 17.16 0.89
CA GLN A 63 -27.78 17.07 2.25
C GLN A 63 -26.26 16.96 2.22
N ALA A 64 -25.61 18.04 2.63
CA ALA A 64 -24.18 18.15 2.84
C ALA A 64 -23.74 17.18 3.94
N ASN A 65 -22.95 16.16 3.58
CA ASN A 65 -22.34 15.25 4.54
C ASN A 65 -20.90 15.72 4.82
N SER A 66 -20.76 16.51 5.88
CA SER A 66 -19.47 16.87 6.48
C SER A 66 -18.93 15.67 7.25
N LYS A 67 -17.77 15.11 6.87
CA LYS A 67 -17.01 14.22 7.75
C LYS A 67 -15.51 14.46 7.67
N SER A 68 -14.95 14.93 8.78
CA SER A 68 -13.56 14.70 9.15
C SER A 68 -13.42 13.23 9.53
N PHE A 69 -12.56 12.47 8.83
CA PHE A 69 -12.39 11.05 9.11
C PHE A 69 -11.62 10.83 10.42
N THR A 70 -12.25 10.14 11.35
CA THR A 70 -11.57 9.58 12.53
C THR A 70 -10.80 8.31 12.13
N MET A 71 -9.77 7.92 12.89
CA MET A 71 -9.03 6.67 12.67
C MET A 71 -9.93 5.42 12.56
N ARG A 72 -11.14 5.49 13.13
CA ARG A 72 -12.17 4.45 13.08
C ARG A 72 -12.84 4.34 11.71
N GLU A 73 -12.94 5.42 10.96
CA GLU A 73 -13.59 5.47 9.64
C GLU A 73 -12.64 5.05 8.50
N LEU A 74 -11.32 5.22 8.67
CA LEU A 74 -10.30 4.62 7.79
C LEU A 74 -10.29 3.07 7.86
N ILE A 75 -10.75 2.52 8.99
CA ILE A 75 -10.81 1.09 9.27
C ILE A 75 -12.17 0.47 8.87
N HIS A 76 -13.28 1.21 8.98
CA HIS A 76 -14.65 0.67 8.78
C HIS A 76 -15.42 1.19 7.56
N GLY A 77 -14.81 1.96 6.66
CA GLY A 77 -15.48 2.46 5.47
C GLY A 77 -15.78 1.36 4.45
N LEU A 78 -16.77 0.50 4.73
CA LEU A 78 -17.59 -0.31 3.80
C LEU A 78 -18.57 -1.18 4.63
N ASN A 79 -19.57 -0.57 5.27
CA ASN A 79 -20.77 -1.29 5.71
C ASN A 79 -21.97 -0.34 5.65
N GLU A 80 -22.59 -0.26 4.48
CA GLU A 80 -24.00 0.11 4.37
C GLU A 80 -24.72 -0.99 3.57
N GLU A 81 -25.91 -1.35 4.08
CA GLU A 81 -26.91 -2.31 3.58
C GLU A 81 -26.74 -3.80 3.90
N THR A 82 -27.14 -4.19 5.11
CA THR A 82 -28.20 -5.21 5.27
C THR A 82 -29.13 -4.82 6.41
N GLY A 83 -30.33 -4.34 6.06
CA GLY A 83 -31.43 -4.21 6.99
C GLY A 83 -32.01 -5.58 7.30
N ALA A 84 -31.96 -5.97 8.58
CA ALA A 84 -32.87 -6.97 9.15
C ALA A 84 -33.11 -6.60 10.62
N ASP A 85 -34.39 -6.43 10.94
CA ASP A 85 -34.95 -6.18 12.27
C ASP A 85 -34.30 -7.04 13.36
N ASN A 86 -33.99 -6.42 14.50
CA ASN A 86 -34.45 -6.88 15.82
C ASN A 86 -34.23 -5.81 16.90
N GLN A 87 -35.28 -5.56 17.68
CA GLN A 87 -35.33 -4.62 18.81
C GLN A 87 -34.45 -5.04 20.00
N PRO A 88 -34.10 -4.11 20.90
CA PRO A 88 -33.08 -4.32 21.94
C PRO A 88 -33.67 -4.87 23.25
N GLU A 89 -32.98 -5.83 23.86
CA GLU A 89 -33.15 -6.14 25.28
C GLU A 89 -32.24 -5.26 26.14
N LYS A 90 -32.89 -4.53 27.06
CA LYS A 90 -32.27 -3.81 28.17
C LYS A 90 -31.75 -4.81 29.20
N THR A 91 -30.52 -4.64 29.68
CA THR A 91 -30.21 -4.85 31.11
C THR A 91 -29.02 -3.98 31.56
N ASN A 92 -29.30 -3.18 32.59
CA ASN A 92 -28.48 -2.67 33.71
C ASN A 92 -26.97 -2.99 33.66
N GLY A 93 -26.04 -2.06 33.81
CA GLY A 93 -25.98 -1.01 34.84
C GLY A 93 -25.02 -1.45 35.95
N VAL A 94 -23.74 -1.10 35.84
CA VAL A 94 -22.79 -0.97 36.97
C VAL A 94 -21.82 0.16 36.65
N GLU A 95 -21.78 1.14 37.56
CA GLU A 95 -20.96 2.34 37.56
C GLU A 95 -19.50 2.10 38.02
N GLU A 96 -18.70 3.16 37.87
CA GLU A 96 -17.47 3.50 38.59
C GLU A 96 -16.14 2.84 38.17
N ASN A 97 -15.26 3.61 37.49
CA ASN A 97 -14.38 4.54 38.21
C ASN A 97 -13.65 5.53 37.30
N ARG A 98 -13.63 6.80 37.73
CA ARG A 98 -12.80 7.89 37.19
C ARG A 98 -11.45 7.92 37.91
N THR A 99 -10.51 8.66 37.30
CA THR A 99 -9.16 9.09 37.75
C THR A 99 -8.05 8.08 37.44
N ARG A 100 -6.94 8.42 36.77
CA ARG A 100 -6.11 9.64 36.83
C ARG A 100 -5.33 9.85 35.53
N GLU A 101 -5.16 11.11 35.16
CA GLU A 101 -4.12 11.61 34.27
C GLU A 101 -2.73 11.27 34.84
N GLY A 102 -1.82 10.90 33.95
CA GLY A 102 -0.41 10.69 34.24
C GLY A 102 0.39 10.85 32.95
N GLU A 103 1.03 12.00 32.84
CA GLU A 103 2.01 12.36 31.81
C GLU A 103 3.08 11.28 31.66
N ILE A 104 3.38 10.85 30.43
CA ILE A 104 4.71 10.29 30.10
C ILE A 104 5.21 10.94 28.82
N GLN A 105 6.30 11.67 29.03
CA GLN A 105 7.19 12.32 28.10
C GLN A 105 7.53 11.51 26.85
N SER A 106 7.60 12.26 25.75
CA SER A 106 8.42 12.00 24.58
C SER A 106 9.86 11.59 24.91
N VAL A 107 10.34 10.52 24.29
CA VAL A 107 11.74 10.41 23.86
C VAL A 107 11.73 9.93 22.41
N ALA A 108 11.64 10.89 21.50
CA ALA A 108 12.23 10.77 20.18
C ALA A 108 13.70 11.17 20.33
N ASP A 109 14.63 10.33 19.88
CA ASP A 109 15.76 10.74 19.06
C ASP A 109 16.67 9.56 18.70
N GLY A 110 17.01 9.51 17.40
CA GLY A 110 18.31 9.05 16.90
C GLY A 110 18.43 7.57 16.51
N PHE A 111 18.28 7.25 15.21
CA PHE A 111 19.40 7.32 14.27
C PHE A 111 18.95 6.96 12.83
N MET A 112 19.27 7.87 11.90
CA MET A 112 19.30 7.61 10.47
C MET A 112 20.56 6.82 10.11
N GLY A 113 20.50 6.02 9.05
CA GLY A 113 21.69 5.42 8.44
C GLY A 113 21.34 4.65 7.18
N GLU A 114 21.38 5.35 6.05
CA GLU A 114 21.53 4.76 4.72
C GLU A 114 22.68 3.73 4.72
N ASN A 115 22.50 2.61 4.01
CA ASN A 115 23.60 1.92 3.33
C ASN A 115 23.01 0.99 2.25
N GLU A 116 22.95 1.52 1.03
CA GLU A 116 23.11 0.73 -0.19
C GLU A 116 24.62 0.55 -0.42
N GLN A 117 25.15 -0.66 -0.34
CA GLN A 117 26.30 -1.10 -1.15
C GLN A 117 26.54 -2.63 -1.08
N GLU A 118 26.57 -3.22 -2.28
CA GLU A 118 27.46 -4.26 -2.79
C GLU A 118 27.67 -5.59 -2.02
N ASN A 119 27.22 -6.66 -2.66
CA ASN A 119 27.86 -7.97 -2.85
C ASN A 119 29.04 -8.37 -1.95
N GLY A 120 28.92 -9.57 -1.35
CA GLY A 120 30.06 -10.48 -1.18
C GLY A 120 30.20 -11.13 0.20
N GLY A 121 29.94 -12.44 0.25
CA GLY A 121 30.81 -13.37 0.96
C GLY A 121 30.57 -13.63 2.45
N LEU A 122 30.44 -14.94 2.71
CA LEU A 122 30.99 -15.67 3.86
C LEU A 122 30.08 -15.91 5.07
N PHE A 123 29.32 -17.01 4.97
CA PHE A 123 28.96 -17.85 6.10
C PHE A 123 30.21 -18.14 6.96
N ARG A 124 30.21 -17.69 8.23
CA ARG A 124 31.15 -18.15 9.24
C ARG A 124 30.39 -18.94 10.30
N GLY A 125 30.83 -20.17 10.50
CA GLY A 125 30.06 -21.24 11.12
C GLY A 125 29.83 -21.10 12.62
N VAL A 126 28.77 -21.75 13.07
CA VAL A 126 28.59 -22.13 14.47
C VAL A 126 29.20 -23.51 14.66
N THR A 127 30.18 -23.56 15.55
CA THR A 127 30.93 -24.73 15.98
C THR A 127 30.06 -25.77 16.68
N VAL A 128 30.31 -27.02 16.30
CA VAL A 128 29.83 -28.26 16.90
C VAL A 128 30.34 -28.38 18.34
N TYR A 129 29.45 -28.72 19.28
CA TYR A 129 29.83 -29.40 20.52
C TYR A 129 29.26 -30.82 20.47
N GLU A 130 30.16 -31.78 20.21
CA GLU A 130 29.94 -33.20 20.43
C GLU A 130 29.91 -33.47 21.95
N GLY A 131 28.82 -34.05 22.42
CA GLY A 131 28.72 -34.64 23.75
C GLY A 131 28.35 -36.11 23.59
N GLU A 132 29.38 -36.97 23.53
CA GLU A 132 29.23 -38.42 23.60
C GLU A 132 28.56 -38.82 24.92
N ARG A 133 27.44 -39.56 24.85
CA ARG A 133 27.14 -40.63 25.81
C ARG A 133 26.55 -41.83 25.09
N ARG A 134 27.37 -42.88 25.04
CA ARG A 134 26.97 -44.25 24.78
C ARG A 134 26.13 -44.73 25.97
N ASP A 135 24.98 -45.32 25.69
CA ASP A 135 24.50 -46.46 26.47
C ASP A 135 23.86 -47.46 25.51
N ASN A 136 24.52 -48.61 25.43
CA ASN A 136 24.04 -49.82 24.79
C ASN A 136 22.94 -50.41 25.67
N ASN A 137 21.75 -50.65 25.12
CA ASN A 137 21.04 -51.88 25.44
C ASN A 137 20.14 -52.34 24.31
N SER A 138 20.49 -53.49 23.76
CA SER A 138 19.70 -54.32 22.87
C SER A 138 18.80 -55.20 23.73
N SER A 139 17.49 -55.24 23.44
CA SER A 139 16.80 -56.49 23.08
C SER A 139 15.27 -56.36 23.12
N ALA A 140 14.66 -57.16 22.25
CA ALA A 140 13.31 -57.73 22.32
C ALA A 140 12.11 -56.87 21.89
N TYR A 141 11.67 -57.10 20.66
CA TYR A 141 10.26 -57.01 20.26
C TYR A 141 9.39 -57.96 21.09
N PRO A 142 8.13 -57.59 21.34
CA PRO A 142 7.05 -58.47 20.95
C PRO A 142 5.94 -57.77 20.16
N ASN A 143 5.35 -58.55 19.24
CA ASN A 143 4.16 -58.23 18.44
C ASN A 143 2.86 -58.28 19.28
N PHE A 144 1.78 -57.75 18.65
CA PHE A 144 0.34 -57.73 19.01
C PHE A 144 -0.11 -56.40 19.68
N SER A 145 -1.14 -55.66 19.24
CA SER A 145 -2.30 -55.95 18.40
C SER A 145 -2.84 -54.67 17.75
N THR A 146 -3.59 -54.83 16.67
CA THR A 146 -4.43 -53.81 16.01
C THR A 146 -5.48 -53.20 16.95
N GLU A 147 -5.40 -51.90 17.18
CA GLU A 147 -6.57 -51.07 17.51
C GLU A 147 -6.54 -49.79 16.69
N THR A 148 -7.50 -49.70 15.78
CA THR A 148 -7.75 -48.59 14.86
C THR A 148 -8.36 -47.44 15.65
N LEU A 149 -7.57 -46.45 16.04
CA LEU A 149 -8.09 -45.13 16.41
C LEU A 149 -7.76 -44.13 15.30
N ASN A 150 -8.82 -43.63 14.65
CA ASN A 150 -8.79 -42.48 13.75
C ASN A 150 -8.12 -41.28 14.46
N GLN A 151 -6.88 -40.96 14.08
CA GLN A 151 -6.20 -39.71 14.42
C GLN A 151 -5.94 -38.88 13.15
N PRO A 152 -6.79 -37.90 12.82
CA PRO A 152 -6.53 -36.97 11.72
C PRO A 152 -5.29 -36.08 11.97
N SER A 153 -4.88 -35.88 13.23
CA SER A 153 -3.87 -34.89 13.63
C SER A 153 -2.42 -35.37 13.53
N LEU A 154 -2.12 -36.67 13.63
CA LEU A 154 -0.78 -37.22 13.39
C LEU A 154 -0.45 -37.26 11.88
N SER A 155 -1.47 -37.49 11.05
CA SER A 155 -1.33 -37.55 9.58
C SER A 155 -0.91 -36.21 8.98
N GLN A 156 -1.51 -35.09 9.43
CA GLN A 156 -1.17 -33.75 8.95
C GLN A 156 0.23 -33.28 9.39
N LYS A 157 0.72 -33.72 10.56
CA LYS A 157 2.04 -33.33 11.09
C LYS A 157 3.20 -33.95 10.30
N ASN A 158 3.03 -35.17 9.79
CA ASN A 158 4.02 -35.83 8.93
C ASN A 158 4.05 -35.21 7.53
N MET A 159 2.91 -34.72 7.01
CA MET A 159 2.85 -34.12 5.67
C MET A 159 3.79 -32.93 5.51
N ALA A 160 3.84 -31.98 6.46
CA ALA A 160 4.72 -30.82 6.35
C ALA A 160 6.22 -31.21 6.32
N ALA A 161 6.62 -32.16 7.17
CA ALA A 161 8.00 -32.64 7.20
C ALA A 161 8.37 -33.45 5.94
N ASP A 162 7.43 -34.26 5.44
CA ASP A 162 7.59 -35.06 4.23
C ASP A 162 7.65 -34.20 2.97
N LEU A 163 6.82 -33.14 2.89
CA LEU A 163 6.88 -32.15 1.82
C LEU A 163 8.29 -31.54 1.76
N LEU A 164 8.80 -31.06 2.89
CA LEU A 164 10.10 -30.38 2.95
C LEU A 164 11.30 -31.28 2.64
N SER A 165 11.25 -32.57 2.98
CA SER A 165 12.34 -33.50 2.68
C SER A 165 12.50 -33.83 1.20
N ASN A 166 11.47 -33.60 0.39
CA ASN A 166 11.42 -33.99 -1.01
C ASN A 166 11.70 -32.83 -1.98
N ILE A 167 12.02 -31.63 -1.49
CA ILE A 167 12.26 -30.45 -2.34
C ILE A 167 13.60 -30.55 -3.07
N THR A 168 13.55 -30.51 -4.40
CA THR A 168 14.72 -30.40 -5.28
C THR A 168 14.96 -28.94 -5.65
N ALA A 169 15.93 -28.31 -4.99
CA ALA A 169 16.37 -26.96 -5.36
C ALA A 169 17.28 -26.99 -6.60
N GLY A 170 17.15 -25.96 -7.45
CA GLY A 170 17.82 -25.89 -8.76
C GLY A 170 19.34 -25.72 -8.69
N ASP A 171 19.87 -25.10 -7.64
CA ASP A 171 21.28 -24.77 -7.46
C ASP A 171 21.84 -25.28 -6.11
N GLU A 172 23.15 -25.13 -5.89
CA GLU A 172 23.79 -25.59 -4.65
C GLU A 172 23.41 -24.74 -3.43
N GLU A 173 23.19 -23.44 -3.64
CA GLU A 173 22.77 -22.50 -2.62
C GLU A 173 21.34 -22.82 -2.14
N GLY A 174 20.38 -22.98 -3.06
CA GLY A 174 19.02 -23.41 -2.75
C GLY A 174 18.98 -24.78 -2.09
N ARG A 175 19.84 -25.73 -2.49
CA ARG A 175 19.96 -27.03 -1.79
C ARG A 175 20.45 -26.85 -0.35
N SER A 176 21.39 -25.94 -0.13
CA SER A 176 21.92 -25.64 1.21
C SER A 176 20.87 -24.97 2.09
N ARG A 177 20.14 -23.99 1.54
CA ARG A 177 18.98 -23.35 2.20
C ARG A 177 17.92 -24.38 2.56
N GLN A 178 17.56 -25.26 1.62
CA GLN A 178 16.53 -26.25 1.85
C GLN A 178 16.89 -27.24 2.97
N ARG A 179 18.17 -27.61 3.13
CA ARG A 179 18.61 -28.42 4.28
C ARG A 179 18.39 -27.69 5.61
N ILE A 180 18.69 -26.39 5.67
CA ILE A 180 18.49 -25.57 6.87
C ILE A 180 17.00 -25.45 7.18
N LEU A 181 16.17 -25.17 6.18
CA LEU A 181 14.71 -25.06 6.32
C LEU A 181 14.10 -26.39 6.79
N SER A 182 14.53 -27.51 6.21
CA SER A 182 14.09 -28.84 6.63
C SER A 182 14.46 -29.15 8.09
N PHE A 183 15.64 -28.70 8.54
CA PHE A 183 16.05 -28.85 9.94
C PHE A 183 15.21 -27.97 10.87
N ALA A 184 14.97 -26.70 10.50
CA ALA A 184 14.14 -25.77 11.26
C ALA A 184 12.70 -26.28 11.40
N ALA A 185 12.08 -26.74 10.30
CA ALA A 185 10.73 -27.32 10.34
C ALA A 185 10.63 -28.53 11.25
N LYS A 186 11.62 -29.43 11.25
CA LYS A 186 11.66 -30.56 12.20
C LYS A 186 11.73 -30.08 13.65
N ARG A 187 12.43 -28.98 13.92
CA ARG A 187 12.51 -28.38 15.26
C ARG A 187 11.17 -27.80 15.69
N TYR A 188 10.51 -27.05 14.83
CA TYR A 188 9.17 -26.53 15.11
C TYR A 188 8.14 -27.66 15.25
N ALA A 189 8.19 -28.70 14.41
CA ALA A 189 7.34 -29.89 14.56
C ALA A 189 7.50 -30.52 15.96
N SER A 190 8.73 -30.75 16.40
CA SER A 190 8.97 -31.28 17.75
C SER A 190 8.58 -30.31 18.87
N ALA A 191 8.62 -28.98 18.63
CA ALA A 191 8.17 -27.99 19.60
C ALA A 191 6.65 -28.08 19.77
N ILE A 192 5.89 -28.15 18.67
CA ILE A 192 4.43 -28.31 18.67
C ILE A 192 3.98 -29.66 19.24
N GLU A 193 4.76 -30.73 19.07
CA GLU A 193 4.49 -32.00 19.75
C GLU A 193 4.56 -31.88 21.27
N ARG A 194 5.50 -31.09 21.80
CA ARG A 194 5.66 -30.88 23.24
C ARG A 194 4.67 -29.85 23.79
N ASN A 195 4.40 -28.80 23.00
CA ASN A 195 3.47 -27.74 23.34
C ASN A 195 2.59 -27.38 22.14
N PRO A 196 1.40 -27.99 22.03
CA PRO A 196 0.46 -27.69 20.94
C PRO A 196 -0.09 -26.25 20.94
N HIS A 197 0.12 -25.49 22.02
CA HIS A 197 -0.35 -24.11 22.15
C HIS A 197 0.76 -23.07 21.90
N ASP A 198 1.93 -23.50 21.41
CA ASP A 198 3.02 -22.62 21.01
C ASP A 198 2.71 -21.98 19.64
N TYR A 199 2.03 -20.83 19.67
CA TYR A 199 1.66 -20.11 18.46
C TYR A 199 2.89 -19.54 17.72
N ASP A 200 3.97 -19.22 18.43
CA ASP A 200 5.21 -18.70 17.83
C ASP A 200 5.90 -19.80 17.03
N ALA A 201 5.95 -21.02 17.53
CA ALA A 201 6.47 -22.16 16.77
C ALA A 201 5.60 -22.48 15.54
N LEU A 202 4.27 -22.34 15.62
CA LEU A 202 3.38 -22.48 14.45
C LEU A 202 3.62 -21.40 13.41
N TYR A 203 3.69 -20.14 13.84
CA TYR A 203 3.96 -18.99 12.99
C TYR A 203 5.31 -19.13 12.26
N ASN A 204 6.37 -19.44 12.99
CA ASN A 204 7.71 -19.61 12.41
C ASN A 204 7.80 -20.85 11.50
N TRP A 205 7.04 -21.91 11.79
CA TRP A 205 6.94 -23.05 10.88
C TRP A 205 6.26 -22.67 9.57
N ALA A 206 5.21 -21.84 9.62
CA ALA A 206 4.55 -21.32 8.44
C ALA A 206 5.51 -20.51 7.55
N LEU A 207 6.34 -19.66 8.16
CA LEU A 207 7.40 -18.92 7.44
C LEU A 207 8.40 -19.85 6.74
N VAL A 208 8.86 -20.89 7.44
CA VAL A 208 9.75 -21.91 6.85
C VAL A 208 9.12 -22.59 5.65
N LEU A 209 7.82 -22.90 5.72
CA LEU A 209 7.08 -23.52 4.62
C LEU A 209 6.97 -22.58 3.41
N GLN A 210 6.72 -21.28 3.62
CA GLN A 210 6.71 -20.28 2.54
C GLN A 210 8.08 -20.14 1.88
N GLU A 211 9.15 -19.99 2.68
CA GLU A 211 10.52 -19.89 2.16
C GLU A 211 10.91 -21.15 1.39
N SER A 212 10.50 -22.33 1.86
CA SER A 212 10.69 -23.57 1.12
C SER A 212 9.87 -23.62 -0.17
N ALA A 213 8.69 -23.02 -0.21
CA ALA A 213 7.87 -22.92 -1.43
C ALA A 213 8.56 -22.08 -2.51
N ASP A 214 9.33 -21.06 -2.13
CA ASP A 214 10.13 -20.25 -3.05
C ASP A 214 11.42 -20.95 -3.53
N ASN A 215 11.92 -21.92 -2.76
CA ASN A 215 13.04 -22.78 -3.17
C ASN A 215 12.63 -23.91 -4.14
N VAL A 216 11.32 -24.12 -4.37
CA VAL A 216 10.83 -25.13 -5.31
C VAL A 216 11.09 -24.66 -6.74
N GLY A 217 11.81 -25.48 -7.53
CA GLY A 217 12.00 -25.22 -8.96
C GLY A 217 10.67 -25.22 -9.73
N PRO A 218 10.54 -24.46 -10.83
CA PRO A 218 9.28 -24.28 -11.56
C PRO A 218 8.67 -25.59 -12.10
N ASP A 219 9.50 -26.60 -12.36
CA ASP A 219 9.11 -27.91 -12.89
C ASP A 219 8.88 -28.99 -11.81
N SER A 220 9.07 -28.66 -10.53
CA SER A 220 8.91 -29.63 -9.44
C SER A 220 7.44 -29.92 -9.18
N SER A 221 7.04 -31.16 -9.42
CA SER A 221 5.66 -31.65 -9.20
C SER A 221 5.43 -32.20 -7.79
N SER A 222 6.47 -32.48 -7.01
CA SER A 222 6.34 -33.01 -5.65
C SER A 222 7.55 -32.68 -4.75
N PRO A 223 7.36 -31.89 -3.67
CA PRO A 223 6.14 -31.14 -3.37
C PRO A 223 5.94 -30.01 -4.40
N SER A 224 4.69 -29.66 -4.67
CA SER A 224 4.38 -28.47 -5.44
C SER A 224 4.51 -27.23 -4.54
N LYS A 225 4.85 -26.08 -5.14
CA LYS A 225 4.84 -24.79 -4.44
C LYS A 225 3.47 -24.51 -3.79
N ASP A 226 2.36 -24.83 -4.46
CA ASP A 226 1.01 -24.66 -3.91
C ASP A 226 0.75 -25.52 -2.65
N ALA A 227 1.26 -26.76 -2.60
CA ALA A 227 1.08 -27.64 -1.44
C ALA A 227 1.80 -27.09 -0.19
N LEU A 228 3.00 -26.53 -0.37
CA LEU A 228 3.76 -25.90 0.71
C LEU A 228 3.06 -24.62 1.19
N LEU A 229 2.57 -23.79 0.27
CA LEU A 229 1.82 -22.58 0.61
C LEU A 229 0.49 -22.90 1.31
N GLU A 230 -0.20 -23.96 0.89
CA GLU A 230 -1.43 -24.42 1.56
C GLU A 230 -1.14 -24.87 3.00
N GLU A 231 -0.08 -25.64 3.23
CA GLU A 231 0.29 -26.04 4.59
C GLU A 231 0.75 -24.84 5.43
N ALA A 232 1.46 -23.88 4.84
CA ALA A 232 1.80 -22.63 5.51
C ALA A 232 0.53 -21.86 5.95
N CYS A 233 -0.47 -21.77 5.07
CA CYS A 233 -1.77 -21.16 5.39
C CYS A 233 -2.43 -21.84 6.59
N ARG A 234 -2.40 -23.18 6.68
CA ARG A 234 -2.95 -23.92 7.83
C ARG A 234 -2.20 -23.61 9.13
N LYS A 235 -0.87 -23.50 9.08
CA LYS A 235 -0.06 -23.13 10.27
C LYS A 235 -0.33 -21.70 10.73
N TYR A 236 -0.50 -20.74 9.82
CA TYR A 236 -0.93 -19.39 10.19
C TYR A 236 -2.34 -19.36 10.79
N ASP A 237 -3.28 -20.10 10.22
CA ASP A 237 -4.64 -20.24 10.75
C ASP A 237 -4.63 -20.83 12.19
N GLU A 238 -3.81 -21.85 12.44
CA GLU A 238 -3.60 -22.39 13.79
C GLU A 238 -2.96 -21.35 14.74
N ALA A 239 -1.91 -20.65 14.29
CA ALA A 239 -1.23 -19.63 15.10
C ALA A 239 -2.18 -18.47 15.47
N THR A 240 -2.99 -17.99 14.53
CA THR A 240 -3.95 -16.89 14.75
C THR A 240 -5.15 -17.32 15.59
N ARG A 241 -5.55 -18.60 15.58
CA ARG A 241 -6.52 -19.12 16.55
C ARG A 241 -6.00 -19.08 18.00
N LEU A 242 -4.72 -19.40 18.19
CA LEU A 242 -4.08 -19.39 19.51
C LEU A 242 -3.74 -17.97 19.97
N CYS A 243 -3.34 -17.09 19.05
CA CYS A 243 -3.05 -15.69 19.30
C CYS A 243 -3.76 -14.78 18.27
N PRO A 244 -5.03 -14.38 18.53
CA PRO A 244 -5.83 -13.58 17.60
C PRO A 244 -5.34 -12.13 17.39
N THR A 245 -4.31 -11.72 18.13
CA THR A 245 -3.67 -10.40 18.03
C THR A 245 -2.32 -10.45 17.31
N LEU A 246 -1.90 -11.63 16.83
CA LEU A 246 -0.64 -11.78 16.08
C LEU A 246 -0.77 -11.24 14.66
N HIS A 247 -0.62 -9.93 14.51
CA HIS A 247 -0.78 -9.23 13.24
C HIS A 247 0.19 -9.71 12.15
N ASP A 248 1.43 -10.07 12.50
CA ASP A 248 2.42 -10.61 11.56
C ASP A 248 1.97 -11.94 10.93
N ALA A 249 1.27 -12.80 11.69
CA ALA A 249 0.71 -14.02 11.16
C ALA A 249 -0.41 -13.74 10.15
N PHE A 250 -1.32 -12.80 10.45
CA PHE A 250 -2.34 -12.38 9.47
C PHE A 250 -1.72 -11.79 8.20
N TYR A 251 -0.69 -10.95 8.34
CA TYR A 251 0.00 -10.32 7.21
C TYR A 251 0.70 -11.35 6.32
N ASN A 252 1.52 -12.24 6.90
CA ASN A 252 2.24 -13.25 6.12
C ASN A 252 1.32 -14.35 5.58
N TRP A 253 0.23 -14.65 6.28
CA TRP A 253 -0.83 -15.51 5.76
C TRP A 253 -1.49 -14.91 4.52
N ALA A 254 -1.78 -13.60 4.52
CA ALA A 254 -2.31 -12.92 3.35
C ALA A 254 -1.35 -12.98 2.14
N ILE A 255 -0.04 -12.89 2.38
CA ILE A 255 0.99 -13.08 1.33
C ILE A 255 0.90 -14.52 0.77
N ALA A 256 0.89 -15.54 1.64
CA ALA A 256 0.78 -16.94 1.22
C ALA A 256 -0.46 -17.19 0.36
N ILE A 257 -1.62 -16.66 0.78
CA ILE A 257 -2.87 -16.75 0.02
C ILE A 257 -2.76 -16.02 -1.33
N SER A 258 -2.14 -14.84 -1.34
CA SER A 258 -1.94 -14.05 -2.56
C SER A 258 -1.11 -14.81 -3.60
N ASP A 259 -0.05 -15.48 -3.17
CA ASP A 259 0.80 -16.27 -4.07
C ASP A 259 0.06 -17.50 -4.61
N ARG A 260 -0.77 -18.15 -3.78
CA ARG A 260 -1.68 -19.20 -4.26
C ARG A 260 -2.69 -18.66 -5.29
N ALA A 261 -3.25 -17.47 -5.05
CA ALA A 261 -4.19 -16.84 -5.98
C ALA A 261 -3.54 -16.57 -7.35
N LYS A 262 -2.31 -16.03 -7.37
CA LYS A 262 -1.53 -15.81 -8.60
C LYS A 262 -1.33 -17.09 -9.41
N MET A 263 -1.04 -18.22 -8.74
CA MET A 263 -0.86 -19.51 -9.42
C MET A 263 -2.13 -20.03 -10.08
N ARG A 264 -3.32 -19.61 -9.60
CA ARG A 264 -4.63 -19.98 -10.17
C ARG A 264 -5.11 -19.01 -11.26
N GLY A 265 -4.37 -17.94 -11.56
CA GLY A 265 -4.68 -17.00 -12.62
C GLY A 265 -6.06 -16.34 -12.48
N ARG A 266 -6.86 -16.35 -13.55
CA ARG A 266 -8.19 -15.71 -13.59
C ARG A 266 -9.31 -16.74 -13.42
N THR A 267 -9.33 -17.43 -12.30
CA THR A 267 -10.34 -18.44 -11.96
C THR A 267 -11.23 -17.97 -10.81
N LYS A 268 -12.40 -18.60 -10.63
CA LYS A 268 -13.27 -18.36 -9.47
C LYS A 268 -12.60 -18.71 -8.14
N GLU A 269 -11.70 -19.68 -8.16
CA GLU A 269 -10.87 -20.02 -7.02
C GLU A 269 -9.86 -18.91 -6.69
N ALA A 270 -9.21 -18.33 -7.70
CA ALA A 270 -8.33 -17.17 -7.50
C ALA A 270 -9.11 -15.98 -6.90
N GLU A 271 -10.34 -15.74 -7.36
CA GLU A 271 -11.23 -14.71 -6.81
C GLU A 271 -11.49 -14.91 -5.32
N GLU A 272 -11.79 -16.15 -4.91
CA GLU A 272 -12.02 -16.48 -3.50
C GLU A 272 -10.73 -16.35 -2.67
N LEU A 273 -9.59 -16.79 -3.19
CA LEU A 273 -8.30 -16.61 -2.53
C LEU A 273 -7.96 -15.13 -2.37
N TRP A 274 -8.14 -14.30 -3.39
CA TRP A 274 -7.93 -12.86 -3.27
C TRP A 274 -8.86 -12.21 -2.24
N LYS A 275 -10.14 -12.62 -2.16
CA LYS A 275 -11.05 -12.18 -1.09
C LYS A 275 -10.59 -12.61 0.31
N GLN A 276 -9.97 -13.77 0.44
CA GLN A 276 -9.40 -14.23 1.72
C GLN A 276 -8.12 -13.46 2.06
N ALA A 277 -7.25 -13.19 1.08
CA ALA A 277 -6.05 -12.39 1.28
C ALA A 277 -6.40 -10.97 1.74
N THR A 278 -7.38 -10.32 1.11
CA THR A 278 -7.80 -8.96 1.50
C THR A 278 -8.36 -8.91 2.92
N LYS A 279 -9.14 -9.91 3.35
CA LYS A 279 -9.60 -10.02 4.76
C LYS A 279 -8.46 -10.18 5.76
N ASN A 280 -7.44 -10.97 5.41
CA ASN A 280 -6.27 -11.16 6.28
C ASN A 280 -5.40 -9.89 6.36
N TYR A 281 -5.18 -9.20 5.22
CA TYR A 281 -4.51 -7.90 5.23
C TYR A 281 -5.30 -6.86 6.04
N GLU A 282 -6.61 -6.81 5.87
CA GLU A 282 -7.48 -5.95 6.67
C GLU A 282 -7.30 -6.22 8.17
N LYS A 283 -7.33 -7.50 8.57
CA LYS A 283 -7.13 -7.87 9.97
C LYS A 283 -5.74 -7.50 10.50
N ALA A 284 -4.70 -7.69 9.70
CA ALA A 284 -3.34 -7.30 10.05
C ALA A 284 -3.24 -5.77 10.27
N VAL A 285 -3.82 -4.96 9.38
CA VAL A 285 -3.86 -3.50 9.50
C VAL A 285 -4.73 -3.04 10.68
N GLN A 286 -5.83 -3.73 10.98
CA GLN A 286 -6.66 -3.43 12.16
C GLN A 286 -5.88 -3.62 13.46
N LEU A 287 -5.00 -4.63 13.53
CA LEU A 287 -4.17 -4.92 14.69
C LEU A 287 -2.92 -4.04 14.74
N ASN A 288 -2.34 -3.70 13.59
CA ASN A 288 -1.20 -2.79 13.46
C ASN A 288 -1.44 -1.78 12.32
N TRP A 289 -2.05 -0.65 12.68
CA TRP A 289 -2.47 0.37 11.72
C TRP A 289 -1.31 1.18 11.12
N ASN A 290 -0.14 1.17 11.76
CA ASN A 290 1.02 1.99 11.38
C ASN A 290 2.00 1.23 10.46
N SER A 291 1.48 0.45 9.51
CA SER A 291 2.29 -0.31 8.54
C SER A 291 2.00 0.12 7.10
N PRO A 292 2.83 1.01 6.52
CA PRO A 292 2.74 1.38 5.11
C PRO A 292 2.79 0.15 4.18
N GLN A 293 3.64 -0.82 4.48
CA GLN A 293 3.83 -2.04 3.69
C GLN A 293 2.56 -2.90 3.69
N ALA A 294 1.90 -3.08 4.83
CA ALA A 294 0.65 -3.83 4.92
C ALA A 294 -0.48 -3.15 4.13
N LEU A 295 -0.61 -1.81 4.24
CA LEU A 295 -1.57 -1.04 3.45
C LEU A 295 -1.30 -1.12 1.94
N ASN A 296 -0.04 -1.02 1.52
CA ASN A 296 0.32 -1.16 0.11
C ASN A 296 0.01 -2.57 -0.43
N ASN A 297 0.33 -3.62 0.32
CA ASN A 297 0.06 -5.00 -0.12
C ASN A 297 -1.43 -5.33 -0.12
N TRP A 298 -2.20 -4.74 0.81
CA TRP A 298 -3.66 -4.79 0.75
C TRP A 298 -4.20 -4.13 -0.52
N GLY A 299 -3.69 -2.94 -0.86
CA GLY A 299 -4.02 -2.24 -2.10
C GLY A 299 -3.72 -3.07 -3.35
N LEU A 300 -2.56 -3.75 -3.39
CA LEU A 300 -2.19 -4.65 -4.48
C LEU A 300 -3.12 -5.86 -4.59
N ALA A 301 -3.47 -6.50 -3.47
CA ALA A 301 -4.42 -7.61 -3.47
C ALA A 301 -5.82 -7.19 -3.97
N LEU A 302 -6.26 -5.98 -3.61
CA LEU A 302 -7.51 -5.40 -4.13
C LEU A 302 -7.42 -5.11 -5.63
N GLN A 303 -6.27 -4.61 -6.11
CA GLN A 303 -6.04 -4.38 -7.54
C GLN A 303 -6.12 -5.68 -8.33
N GLU A 304 -5.46 -6.75 -7.87
CA GLU A 304 -5.53 -8.09 -8.49
C GLU A 304 -6.95 -8.66 -8.46
N LEU A 305 -7.65 -8.53 -7.32
CA LEU A 305 -9.06 -8.92 -7.22
C LEU A 305 -9.92 -8.15 -8.23
N SER A 306 -9.70 -6.84 -8.37
CA SER A 306 -10.46 -5.98 -9.29
C SER A 306 -10.33 -6.39 -10.76
N ALA A 307 -9.21 -7.03 -11.13
CA ALA A 307 -8.95 -7.48 -12.48
C ALA A 307 -9.75 -8.74 -12.87
N ILE A 308 -10.33 -9.45 -11.91
CA ILE A 308 -11.01 -10.74 -12.15
C ILE A 308 -12.47 -10.78 -11.68
N VAL A 309 -12.95 -9.77 -10.95
CA VAL A 309 -14.35 -9.65 -10.55
C VAL A 309 -15.25 -9.01 -11.62
N SER A 310 -16.56 -9.01 -11.38
CA SER A 310 -17.53 -8.35 -12.25
C SER A 310 -17.33 -6.83 -12.30
N VAL A 311 -17.73 -6.18 -13.41
CA VAL A 311 -17.67 -4.72 -13.58
C VAL A 311 -18.40 -3.97 -12.47
N ARG A 312 -19.49 -4.54 -11.94
CA ARG A 312 -20.28 -3.95 -10.85
C ARG A 312 -19.48 -3.84 -9.55
N GLU A 313 -18.67 -4.85 -9.23
CA GLU A 313 -17.85 -4.89 -8.01
C GLU A 313 -16.51 -4.15 -8.18
N LYS A 314 -15.97 -4.16 -9.41
CA LYS A 314 -14.66 -3.57 -9.75
C LYS A 314 -14.51 -2.15 -9.23
N GLN A 315 -15.51 -1.28 -9.45
CA GLN A 315 -15.45 0.13 -9.06
C GLN A 315 -15.24 0.32 -7.55
N THR A 316 -15.99 -0.40 -6.72
CA THR A 316 -15.86 -0.31 -5.26
C THR A 316 -14.50 -0.83 -4.79
N ILE A 317 -14.03 -1.93 -5.37
CA ILE A 317 -12.73 -2.52 -5.03
C ILE A 317 -11.58 -1.58 -5.41
N VAL A 318 -11.61 -0.99 -6.61
CA VAL A 318 -10.59 -0.03 -7.08
C VAL A 318 -10.53 1.20 -6.20
N ARG A 319 -11.68 1.79 -5.82
CA ARG A 319 -11.70 2.92 -4.87
C ARG A 319 -11.10 2.56 -3.53
N THR A 320 -11.36 1.35 -3.04
CA THR A 320 -10.76 0.84 -1.81
C THR A 320 -9.25 0.70 -1.94
N ALA A 321 -8.76 0.16 -3.07
CA ALA A 321 -7.32 0.04 -3.35
C ALA A 321 -6.63 1.42 -3.34
N VAL A 322 -7.21 2.41 -4.03
CA VAL A 322 -6.74 3.81 -4.04
C VAL A 322 -6.63 4.37 -2.62
N SER A 323 -7.66 4.15 -1.80
CA SER A 323 -7.65 4.57 -0.39
C SER A 323 -6.50 3.93 0.40
N LYS A 324 -6.22 2.63 0.22
CA LYS A 324 -5.13 1.95 0.92
C LYS A 324 -3.75 2.42 0.48
N PHE A 325 -3.53 2.65 -0.82
CA PHE A 325 -2.26 3.23 -1.28
C PHE A 325 -2.07 4.67 -0.74
N ARG A 326 -3.11 5.50 -0.76
CA ARG A 326 -3.04 6.85 -0.15
C ARG A 326 -2.71 6.78 1.33
N ALA A 327 -3.35 5.88 2.09
CA ALA A 327 -3.05 5.68 3.51
C ALA A 327 -1.58 5.26 3.73
N ALA A 328 -1.04 4.36 2.89
CA ALA A 328 0.37 3.98 2.95
C ALA A 328 1.31 5.19 2.73
N ILE A 329 1.00 6.03 1.75
CA ILE A 329 1.77 7.27 1.46
C ILE A 329 1.64 8.27 2.61
N GLN A 330 0.49 8.36 3.27
CA GLN A 330 0.30 9.26 4.42
C GLN A 330 1.11 8.84 5.65
N LEU A 331 1.34 7.54 5.85
CA LEU A 331 2.23 7.04 6.90
C LEU A 331 3.71 7.22 6.54
N GLN A 332 4.05 7.05 5.27
CA GLN A 332 5.41 7.24 4.76
C GLN A 332 5.38 7.95 3.40
N PHE A 333 5.59 9.27 3.42
CA PHE A 333 5.43 10.11 2.23
C PHE A 333 6.37 9.76 1.09
N ASP A 334 7.55 9.22 1.38
CA ASP A 334 8.53 8.81 0.37
C ASP A 334 8.42 7.33 -0.02
N PHE A 335 7.33 6.66 0.34
CA PHE A 335 7.10 5.27 -0.01
C PHE A 335 6.78 5.10 -1.50
N HIS A 336 7.84 5.18 -2.32
CA HIS A 336 7.79 5.22 -3.78
C HIS A 336 7.03 4.03 -4.41
N ARG A 337 6.99 2.86 -3.75
CA ARG A 337 6.21 1.70 -4.22
C ARG A 337 4.71 1.98 -4.17
N ALA A 338 4.20 2.54 -3.06
CA ALA A 338 2.79 2.90 -2.94
C ALA A 338 2.42 4.06 -3.88
N ILE A 339 3.31 5.05 -4.04
CA ILE A 339 3.16 6.15 -5.01
C ILE A 339 3.02 5.58 -6.43
N TYR A 340 3.94 4.70 -6.83
CA TYR A 340 3.91 4.06 -8.13
C TYR A 340 2.64 3.24 -8.34
N ASN A 341 2.30 2.36 -7.38
CA ASN A 341 1.12 1.49 -7.45
C ASN A 341 -0.18 2.30 -7.57
N LEU A 342 -0.30 3.39 -6.80
CA LEU A 342 -1.43 4.31 -6.92
C LEU A 342 -1.52 4.92 -8.32
N GLY A 343 -0.39 5.38 -8.88
CA GLY A 343 -0.34 5.82 -10.28
C GLY A 343 -0.84 4.76 -11.25
N THR A 344 -0.45 3.50 -11.05
CA THR A 344 -0.91 2.40 -11.92
C THR A 344 -2.40 2.11 -11.82
N VAL A 345 -2.97 2.16 -10.62
CA VAL A 345 -4.41 1.95 -10.40
C VAL A 345 -5.22 3.09 -11.01
N LEU A 346 -4.76 4.34 -10.88
CA LEU A 346 -5.42 5.49 -11.47
C LEU A 346 -5.40 5.43 -13.02
N TYR A 347 -4.31 4.94 -13.60
CA TYR A 347 -4.25 4.67 -15.05
C TYR A 347 -5.29 3.63 -15.47
N GLY A 348 -5.36 2.50 -14.76
CA GLY A 348 -6.36 1.45 -15.03
C GLY A 348 -7.79 1.97 -14.90
N LEU A 349 -8.06 2.79 -13.88
CA LEU A 349 -9.36 3.43 -13.70
C LEU A 349 -9.70 4.41 -14.83
N ALA A 350 -8.71 5.12 -15.39
CA ALA A 350 -8.91 5.99 -16.55
C ALA A 350 -9.35 5.18 -17.78
N GLU A 351 -8.68 4.05 -18.05
CA GLU A 351 -9.01 3.14 -19.16
C GLU A 351 -10.42 2.54 -19.02
N ASP A 352 -10.79 2.12 -17.81
CA ASP A 352 -12.12 1.57 -17.51
C ASP A 352 -13.22 2.61 -17.68
N THR A 353 -12.98 3.84 -17.21
CA THR A 353 -13.91 4.96 -17.32
C THR A 353 -14.12 5.34 -18.78
N LEU A 354 -13.05 5.41 -19.56
CA LEU A 354 -13.11 5.70 -20.99
C LEU A 354 -13.93 4.65 -21.75
N ARG A 355 -13.79 3.38 -21.39
CA ARG A 355 -14.49 2.25 -22.02
C ARG A 355 -15.97 2.18 -21.65
N SER A 356 -16.30 2.44 -20.39
CA SER A 356 -17.65 2.22 -19.88
C SER A 356 -18.68 3.17 -20.48
N GLY A 357 -18.26 4.30 -21.08
CA GLY A 357 -19.11 5.24 -21.82
C GLY A 357 -20.31 5.78 -21.02
N ARG A 358 -20.36 5.53 -19.70
CA ARG A 358 -21.45 5.98 -18.83
C ARG A 358 -21.48 7.50 -18.88
N GLN A 359 -22.68 8.07 -18.98
CA GLN A 359 -22.89 9.50 -18.77
C GLN A 359 -22.28 9.84 -17.41
N MET A 360 -21.18 10.58 -17.44
CA MET A 360 -20.52 11.02 -16.22
C MET A 360 -21.50 11.92 -15.48
N ASN A 361 -21.85 11.54 -14.26
CA ASN A 361 -22.40 12.51 -13.32
C ASN A 361 -21.34 13.59 -13.10
N SER A 362 -21.75 14.84 -12.88
CA SER A 362 -20.85 15.99 -12.70
C SER A 362 -19.88 15.88 -11.50
N LYS A 363 -19.96 14.79 -10.73
CA LYS A 363 -19.14 14.50 -9.53
C LYS A 363 -18.00 13.49 -9.76
N GLU A 364 -17.95 12.78 -10.90
CA GLU A 364 -16.89 11.78 -11.15
C GLU A 364 -15.74 12.39 -11.98
N MET A 365 -14.47 12.05 -11.65
CA MET A 365 -13.30 12.54 -12.38
C MET A 365 -13.32 12.05 -13.84
N THR A 366 -13.01 12.94 -14.77
CA THR A 366 -12.88 12.56 -16.18
C THR A 366 -11.69 11.64 -16.40
N PRO A 367 -11.70 10.81 -17.47
CA PRO A 367 -10.53 9.99 -17.83
C PRO A 367 -9.23 10.80 -17.95
N ASN A 368 -9.30 12.03 -18.48
CA ASN A 368 -8.12 12.88 -18.63
C ASN A 368 -7.54 13.34 -17.29
N GLU A 369 -8.39 13.64 -16.30
CA GLU A 369 -7.93 13.96 -14.95
C GLU A 369 -7.28 12.75 -14.28
N LEU A 370 -7.84 11.55 -14.46
CA LEU A 370 -7.26 10.31 -13.94
C LEU A 370 -5.91 9.98 -14.59
N TYR A 371 -5.77 10.14 -15.91
CA TYR A 371 -4.49 10.00 -16.61
C TYR A 371 -3.46 11.02 -16.10
N SER A 372 -3.88 12.27 -15.91
CA SER A 372 -3.00 13.32 -15.38
C SER A 372 -2.54 13.00 -13.95
N GLN A 373 -3.45 12.56 -13.07
CA GLN A 373 -3.08 12.13 -11.71
C GLN A 373 -2.14 10.93 -11.73
N SER A 374 -2.44 9.91 -12.55
CA SER A 374 -1.54 8.77 -12.76
C SER A 374 -0.13 9.23 -13.15
N ALA A 375 -0.02 10.15 -14.09
CA ALA A 375 1.26 10.68 -14.54
C ALA A 375 2.02 11.44 -13.44
N ILE A 376 1.31 12.21 -12.61
CA ILE A 376 1.90 12.89 -11.44
C ILE A 376 2.51 11.88 -10.47
N TYR A 377 1.76 10.83 -10.12
CA TYR A 377 2.23 9.78 -9.22
C TYR A 377 3.43 9.01 -9.80
N ILE A 378 3.38 8.61 -11.08
CA ILE A 378 4.48 7.90 -11.74
C ILE A 378 5.74 8.79 -11.85
N ALA A 379 5.58 10.08 -12.17
CA ALA A 379 6.68 11.05 -12.18
C ALA A 379 7.30 11.20 -10.79
N ALA A 380 6.49 11.28 -9.74
CA ALA A 380 6.98 11.37 -8.37
C ALA A 380 7.74 10.11 -7.93
N ALA A 381 7.21 8.91 -8.22
CA ALA A 381 7.90 7.65 -7.94
C ALA A 381 9.25 7.55 -8.67
N HIS A 382 9.30 7.96 -9.94
CA HIS A 382 10.54 8.03 -10.69
C HIS A 382 11.53 9.05 -10.10
N ALA A 383 11.07 10.23 -9.68
CA ALA A 383 11.93 11.25 -9.09
C ALA A 383 12.57 10.76 -7.77
N LEU A 384 11.81 10.04 -6.94
CA LEU A 384 12.31 9.45 -5.68
C LEU A 384 13.30 8.30 -5.92
N LYS A 385 13.07 7.46 -6.94
CA LYS A 385 13.92 6.31 -7.30
C LYS A 385 14.20 6.24 -8.81
N PRO A 386 15.09 7.11 -9.34
CA PRO A 386 15.33 7.22 -10.78
C PRO A 386 16.04 6.00 -11.40
N ASN A 387 16.74 5.21 -10.59
CA ASN A 387 17.47 4.01 -11.01
C ASN A 387 16.55 2.81 -11.28
N TYR A 388 15.27 2.88 -10.88
CA TYR A 388 14.30 1.81 -11.12
C TYR A 388 13.84 1.86 -12.58
N SER A 389 14.30 0.88 -13.37
CA SER A 389 14.00 0.77 -14.81
C SER A 389 12.50 0.73 -15.10
N VAL A 390 11.73 0.05 -14.25
CA VAL A 390 10.27 -0.05 -14.34
C VAL A 390 9.62 1.34 -14.27
N TYR A 391 10.06 2.21 -13.36
CA TYR A 391 9.51 3.57 -13.22
C TYR A 391 9.87 4.43 -14.41
N ARG A 392 11.09 4.27 -14.94
CA ARG A 392 11.52 4.97 -16.16
C ARG A 392 10.67 4.58 -17.36
N SER A 393 10.38 3.30 -17.52
CA SER A 393 9.53 2.77 -18.59
C SER A 393 8.09 3.29 -18.47
N ALA A 394 7.52 3.23 -17.26
CA ALA A 394 6.18 3.76 -16.98
C ALA A 394 6.10 5.26 -17.26
N LEU A 395 7.08 6.04 -16.79
CA LEU A 395 7.15 7.48 -17.01
C LEU A 395 7.17 7.81 -18.51
N ARG A 396 7.92 7.07 -19.33
CA ARG A 396 7.95 7.29 -20.78
C ARG A 396 6.57 7.17 -21.42
N LEU A 397 5.69 6.32 -20.89
CA LEU A 397 4.32 6.12 -21.39
C LEU A 397 3.38 7.26 -20.97
N VAL A 398 3.51 7.75 -19.74
CA VAL A 398 2.56 8.72 -19.16
C VAL A 398 3.06 10.16 -19.18
N ARG A 399 4.32 10.42 -19.52
CA ARG A 399 4.92 11.78 -19.47
C ARG A 399 4.15 12.79 -20.32
N SER A 400 3.60 12.39 -21.46
CA SER A 400 2.79 13.28 -22.30
C SER A 400 1.43 13.66 -21.69
N MET A 401 1.03 13.00 -20.60
CA MET A 401 -0.19 13.28 -19.84
C MET A 401 0.04 14.32 -18.72
N LEU A 402 1.30 14.74 -18.51
CA LEU A 402 1.64 15.86 -17.65
C LEU A 402 1.44 17.19 -18.38
N PRO A 403 1.02 18.26 -17.68
CA PRO A 403 0.93 19.60 -18.24
C PRO A 403 2.32 20.27 -18.32
N LEU A 404 3.25 19.69 -19.09
CA LEU A 404 4.63 20.17 -19.22
C LEU A 404 4.68 21.67 -19.61
N PRO A 405 5.59 22.48 -19.03
CA PRO A 405 6.70 22.12 -18.13
C PRO A 405 6.31 21.99 -16.65
N TYR A 406 5.02 21.90 -16.32
CA TYR A 406 4.51 21.79 -14.96
C TYR A 406 4.16 20.34 -14.61
N LEU A 407 4.15 20.05 -13.31
CA LEU A 407 3.67 18.76 -12.80
C LEU A 407 2.13 18.76 -12.75
N LYS A 408 1.51 19.87 -12.34
CA LYS A 408 0.05 20.01 -12.27
C LYS A 408 -0.38 21.40 -12.69
N THR A 409 -1.52 21.48 -13.37
CA THR A 409 -2.27 22.72 -13.60
C THR A 409 -3.73 22.52 -13.25
N GLY A 410 -4.42 23.61 -12.92
CA GLY A 410 -5.85 23.59 -12.65
C GLY A 410 -6.32 24.92 -12.07
N TYR A 411 -7.59 25.00 -11.73
CA TYR A 411 -8.15 26.20 -11.13
C TYR A 411 -8.23 26.06 -9.62
N LEU A 412 -7.94 27.15 -8.93
CA LEU A 412 -8.17 27.33 -7.49
C LEU A 412 -8.76 28.72 -7.28
N THR A 413 -9.53 28.84 -6.21
CA THR A 413 -10.10 30.10 -5.73
C THR A 413 -9.26 30.56 -4.55
N ALA A 414 -8.71 31.77 -4.66
CA ALA A 414 -7.79 32.35 -3.69
C ALA A 414 -8.28 33.72 -3.20
N PRO A 415 -7.97 34.10 -1.94
CA PRO A 415 -8.30 35.42 -1.45
C PRO A 415 -7.45 36.52 -2.12
N PRO A 416 -7.83 37.79 -2.01
CA PRO A 416 -6.96 38.91 -2.35
C PRO A 416 -5.62 38.84 -1.62
N VAL A 417 -4.54 39.21 -2.31
CA VAL A 417 -3.19 39.24 -1.72
C VAL A 417 -3.18 40.12 -0.47
N GLY A 418 -2.65 39.58 0.64
CA GLY A 418 -2.57 40.28 1.91
C GLY A 418 -3.86 40.31 2.75
N ASN A 419 -4.96 39.71 2.28
CA ASN A 419 -6.20 39.61 3.05
C ASN A 419 -6.83 38.21 2.97
N SER A 420 -6.29 37.26 3.73
CA SER A 420 -6.74 35.87 3.77
C SER A 420 -8.16 35.65 4.31
N LEU A 421 -8.74 36.65 4.98
CA LEU A 421 -10.10 36.63 5.56
C LEU A 421 -11.07 37.54 4.79
N ALA A 422 -10.78 37.83 3.52
CA ALA A 422 -11.66 38.65 2.70
C ALA A 422 -13.06 38.02 2.54
N PRO A 423 -14.13 38.82 2.40
CA PRO A 423 -15.46 38.33 2.06
C PRO A 423 -15.44 37.42 0.84
N HIS A 424 -16.31 36.41 0.77
CA HIS A 424 -16.32 35.43 -0.33
C HIS A 424 -16.43 36.06 -1.72
N SER A 425 -17.08 37.23 -1.85
CA SER A 425 -17.19 37.98 -3.11
C SER A 425 -15.84 38.43 -3.70
N ASP A 426 -14.82 38.53 -2.85
CA ASP A 426 -13.52 39.07 -3.22
C ASP A 426 -12.53 37.97 -3.59
N TRP A 427 -12.87 36.71 -3.29
CA TRP A 427 -12.09 35.56 -3.69
C TRP A 427 -12.20 35.35 -5.20
N LYS A 428 -11.06 35.10 -5.85
CA LYS A 428 -11.00 34.98 -7.30
C LYS A 428 -10.56 33.58 -7.68
N ARG A 429 -11.40 32.94 -8.49
CA ARG A 429 -11.04 31.73 -9.22
C ARG A 429 -10.02 32.10 -10.29
N SER A 430 -8.88 31.43 -10.30
CA SER A 430 -7.77 31.69 -11.23
C SER A 430 -7.04 30.39 -11.56
N GLN A 431 -6.28 30.37 -12.65
CA GLN A 431 -5.46 29.22 -12.99
C GLN A 431 -4.18 29.20 -12.15
N PHE A 432 -3.80 28.01 -11.70
CA PHE A 432 -2.59 27.73 -10.94
C PHE A 432 -1.76 26.66 -11.63
N VAL A 433 -0.46 26.73 -11.42
CA VAL A 433 0.53 25.74 -11.88
C VAL A 433 1.45 25.36 -10.74
N LEU A 434 1.84 24.09 -10.69
CA LEU A 434 2.77 23.52 -9.74
C LEU A 434 3.92 22.87 -10.51
N ASP A 435 5.13 23.31 -10.25
CA ASP A 435 6.37 22.68 -10.73
C ASP A 435 7.17 22.11 -9.54
N HIS A 436 8.48 21.95 -9.72
CA HIS A 436 9.40 21.42 -8.71
C HIS A 436 9.87 22.48 -7.68
N GLU A 437 9.62 23.78 -7.93
CA GLU A 437 10.04 24.90 -7.09
C GLU A 437 8.87 25.55 -6.33
N GLY A 438 7.66 25.56 -6.89
CA GLY A 438 6.55 26.28 -6.28
C GLY A 438 5.17 26.06 -6.89
N LEU A 439 4.18 26.58 -6.18
CA LEU A 439 2.82 26.79 -6.65
C LEU A 439 2.64 28.26 -7.03
N TYR A 440 2.18 28.50 -8.25
CA TYR A 440 2.07 29.84 -8.84
C TYR A 440 0.67 30.08 -9.37
N LYS A 441 0.19 31.31 -9.20
CA LYS A 441 -0.96 31.81 -9.95
C LYS A 441 -0.51 32.27 -11.36
N VAL A 442 -1.20 31.79 -12.39
CA VAL A 442 -0.96 32.19 -13.79
C VAL A 442 -1.70 33.51 -14.08
N ASP A 443 -1.05 34.45 -14.76
CA ASP A 443 -1.68 35.71 -15.17
C ASP A 443 -2.43 35.59 -16.51
N ARG A 444 -3.40 36.48 -16.75
CA ARG A 444 -4.29 36.44 -17.93
C ARG A 444 -3.57 36.49 -19.28
N ASP A 445 -2.36 37.06 -19.35
CA ASP A 445 -1.56 37.09 -20.58
C ASP A 445 -0.80 35.77 -20.83
N ASP A 446 -0.50 34.99 -19.78
CA ASP A 446 0.11 33.65 -19.85
C ASP A 446 -0.90 32.51 -20.09
N GLU A 447 -2.20 32.74 -19.84
CA GLU A 447 -3.28 31.78 -20.14
C GLU A 447 -3.25 31.33 -21.63
N ARG A 448 -2.80 32.21 -22.55
CA ARG A 448 -2.65 31.91 -23.98
C ARG A 448 -1.45 31.01 -24.32
N LEU A 449 -0.43 30.98 -23.46
CA LEU A 449 0.76 30.14 -23.63
C LEU A 449 0.54 28.75 -23.00
N VAL A 450 -0.17 28.68 -21.87
CA VAL A 450 -0.50 27.40 -21.21
C VAL A 450 -1.56 26.60 -21.99
N SER A 451 -2.41 27.26 -22.77
CA SER A 451 -3.47 26.64 -23.57
C SER A 451 -3.04 26.13 -24.95
N GLN A 452 -1.78 26.34 -25.37
CA GLN A 452 -1.30 25.91 -26.69
C GLN A 452 -0.25 24.77 -26.58
N SER A 453 -0.57 23.62 -27.18
CA SER A 453 0.39 22.53 -27.40
C SER A 453 1.63 23.04 -28.16
N PRO A 454 2.83 22.50 -27.94
CA PRO A 454 4.07 23.12 -28.41
C PRO A 454 4.20 22.99 -29.94
N ARG A 455 3.78 24.02 -30.66
CA ARG A 455 4.27 24.26 -32.03
C ARG A 455 5.60 24.98 -31.94
N ARG A 456 6.64 24.35 -32.46
CA ARG A 456 7.97 24.95 -32.63
C ARG A 456 7.82 26.29 -33.33
N LEU A 457 8.13 27.39 -32.63
CA LEU A 457 8.28 28.71 -33.23
C LEU A 457 9.75 29.11 -33.15
N SER A 458 10.42 28.91 -34.28
CA SER A 458 11.71 29.50 -34.58
C SER A 458 11.54 31.01 -34.81
N GLY A 459 12.27 31.79 -34.01
CA GLY A 459 12.66 33.17 -34.33
C GLY A 459 11.66 34.26 -34.00
N VAL A 460 11.81 34.87 -32.81
CA VAL A 460 11.53 36.30 -32.61
C VAL A 460 12.61 36.86 -31.68
N SER A 461 13.15 38.00 -32.10
CA SER A 461 14.33 38.73 -31.63
C SER A 461 14.18 39.44 -30.28
N GLU A 462 15.32 39.59 -29.61
CA GLU A 462 15.59 40.47 -28.47
C GLU A 462 15.13 41.91 -28.73
N SER A 463 14.22 42.43 -27.89
CA SER A 463 14.24 43.78 -27.30
C SER A 463 12.85 44.17 -26.82
N GLY A 464 12.68 44.31 -25.51
CA GLY A 464 11.42 44.74 -24.92
C GLY A 464 11.16 44.25 -23.49
N MET A 465 12.19 44.20 -22.65
CA MET A 465 12.02 43.89 -21.22
C MET A 465 11.44 45.12 -20.52
N VAL A 466 10.10 45.22 -20.51
CA VAL A 466 9.39 46.05 -19.54
C VAL A 466 9.46 45.31 -18.21
N TYR A 467 10.23 45.83 -17.25
CA TYR A 467 10.23 45.36 -15.87
C TYR A 467 8.86 45.65 -15.26
N MET A 468 7.91 44.72 -15.41
CA MET A 468 6.69 44.71 -14.63
C MET A 468 6.88 43.88 -13.37
N ASP A 469 6.38 44.45 -12.29
CA ASP A 469 6.58 44.08 -10.90
C ASP A 469 6.12 42.64 -10.60
N LYS A 470 7.09 41.72 -10.51
CA LYS A 470 6.90 40.30 -10.15
C LYS A 470 6.47 40.10 -8.68
N SER A 471 6.27 41.17 -7.90
CA SER A 471 5.90 41.09 -6.47
C SER A 471 4.39 40.94 -6.20
N SER A 472 3.53 40.99 -7.24
CA SER A 472 2.06 40.97 -7.10
C SER A 472 1.40 39.60 -7.33
N LEU A 473 2.18 38.59 -7.73
CA LEU A 473 1.67 37.25 -8.05
C LEU A 473 1.68 36.36 -6.81
N PHE A 474 0.54 35.71 -6.53
CA PHE A 474 0.47 34.69 -5.50
C PHE A 474 1.50 33.59 -5.82
N LYS A 475 2.43 33.35 -4.89
CA LYS A 475 3.49 32.36 -5.00
C LYS A 475 3.70 31.68 -3.64
N VAL A 476 3.72 30.36 -3.66
CA VAL A 476 4.17 29.52 -2.54
C VAL A 476 5.38 28.73 -3.01
N GLU A 477 6.55 28.99 -2.43
CA GLU A 477 7.75 28.20 -2.70
C GLU A 477 7.68 26.88 -1.94
N ILE A 478 8.08 25.78 -2.58
CA ILE A 478 8.08 24.45 -1.93
C ILE A 478 8.99 24.46 -0.70
N ALA A 479 10.11 25.19 -0.77
CA ALA A 479 11.04 25.35 0.35
C ALA A 479 10.44 26.11 1.55
N ASP A 480 9.39 26.91 1.33
CA ASP A 480 8.74 27.69 2.38
C ASP A 480 7.62 26.91 3.09
N ILE A 481 7.19 25.76 2.56
CA ILE A 481 6.06 24.98 3.10
C ILE A 481 6.45 24.32 4.42
N LEU A 482 5.64 24.54 5.45
CA LEU A 482 5.72 23.89 6.77
C LEU A 482 4.73 22.73 6.88
N SER A 483 3.50 22.91 6.39
CA SER A 483 2.50 21.85 6.35
C SER A 483 1.46 22.10 5.25
N VAL A 484 0.82 21.02 4.78
CA VAL A 484 -0.31 21.09 3.84
C VAL A 484 -1.41 20.16 4.32
N SER A 485 -2.64 20.66 4.46
CA SER A 485 -3.78 19.89 4.92
C SER A 485 -5.09 20.29 4.24
N PRO A 486 -6.08 19.38 4.16
CA PRO A 486 -7.44 19.78 3.82
C PRO A 486 -7.99 20.74 4.89
N CYS A 487 -8.87 21.64 4.48
CA CYS A 487 -9.49 22.65 5.35
C CYS A 487 -11.00 22.65 5.14
N ALA A 488 -11.76 22.37 6.20
CA ALA A 488 -13.22 22.39 6.20
C ALA A 488 -13.77 23.63 6.95
N ASP A 489 -12.99 24.71 6.99
CA ASP A 489 -13.41 25.94 7.67
C ASP A 489 -14.60 26.57 6.93
N LEU A 490 -15.70 26.76 7.65
CA LEU A 490 -16.95 27.32 7.13
C LEU A 490 -16.81 28.78 6.71
N THR A 491 -15.71 29.47 7.08
CA THR A 491 -15.41 30.81 6.57
C THR A 491 -14.83 30.79 5.16
N LEU A 492 -14.47 29.63 4.60
CA LEU A 492 -14.01 29.53 3.22
C LEU A 492 -15.20 29.54 2.22
N PRO A 493 -14.98 30.01 0.98
CA PRO A 493 -15.96 29.83 -0.09
C PRO A 493 -16.34 28.35 -0.30
N PRO A 494 -17.53 28.07 -0.88
CA PRO A 494 -17.94 26.71 -1.20
C PRO A 494 -16.93 25.98 -2.08
N GLY A 495 -16.58 24.74 -1.70
CA GLY A 495 -15.62 23.89 -2.42
C GLY A 495 -14.77 23.04 -1.47
N GLY A 496 -13.72 22.43 -2.01
CA GLY A 496 -12.73 21.71 -1.22
C GLY A 496 -11.64 22.65 -0.73
N GLY A 497 -11.62 22.97 0.56
CA GLY A 497 -10.63 23.88 1.14
C GLY A 497 -9.26 23.22 1.32
N LEU A 498 -8.21 23.99 1.06
CA LEU A 498 -6.80 23.62 1.18
C LEU A 498 -6.09 24.66 2.04
N PHE A 499 -5.40 24.19 3.08
CA PHE A 499 -4.57 25.00 3.95
C PHE A 499 -3.10 24.67 3.71
N ILE A 500 -2.29 25.70 3.46
CA ILE A 500 -0.85 25.61 3.30
C ILE A 500 -0.22 26.52 4.33
N ASP A 501 0.44 25.95 5.32
CA ASP A 501 1.23 26.72 6.27
C ASP A 501 2.63 26.94 5.71
N THR A 502 3.12 28.17 5.79
CA THR A 502 4.44 28.56 5.25
C THR A 502 5.20 29.42 6.23
N VAL A 503 6.52 29.54 6.05
CA VAL A 503 7.35 30.47 6.84
C VAL A 503 6.93 31.93 6.71
N LYS A 504 6.22 32.29 5.64
CA LYS A 504 5.68 33.64 5.37
C LYS A 504 4.26 33.83 5.94
N GLY A 505 3.66 32.78 6.49
CA GLY A 505 2.31 32.75 7.04
C GLY A 505 1.36 31.80 6.29
N PRO A 506 0.15 31.60 6.84
CA PRO A 506 -0.82 30.65 6.30
C PRO A 506 -1.46 31.15 5.00
N CYS A 507 -1.65 30.21 4.07
CA CYS A 507 -2.33 30.41 2.80
C CYS A 507 -3.56 29.49 2.72
N TYR A 508 -4.69 30.05 2.30
CA TYR A 508 -5.94 29.30 2.09
C TYR A 508 -6.32 29.34 0.61
N LEU A 509 -6.67 28.19 0.06
CA LEU A 509 -7.10 28.00 -1.32
C LEU A 509 -8.35 27.12 -1.33
N VAL A 510 -9.21 27.28 -2.32
CA VAL A 510 -10.42 26.46 -2.47
C VAL A 510 -10.45 25.86 -3.87
N ALA A 511 -10.52 24.54 -3.98
CA ALA A 511 -10.79 23.84 -5.23
C ALA A 511 -12.31 23.73 -5.45
N ASP A 512 -12.73 23.57 -6.72
CA ASP A 512 -14.15 23.49 -7.06
C ASP A 512 -14.86 22.29 -6.40
N THR A 513 -14.13 21.18 -6.16
CA THR A 513 -14.63 19.98 -5.47
C THR A 513 -13.61 19.45 -4.46
N TRP A 514 -14.06 18.57 -3.55
CA TRP A 514 -13.19 17.88 -2.60
C TRP A 514 -12.21 16.92 -3.30
N GLU A 515 -12.64 16.27 -4.38
CA GLU A 515 -11.82 15.38 -5.18
C GLU A 515 -10.71 16.15 -5.93
N ALA A 516 -11.02 17.35 -6.42
CA ALA A 516 -10.03 18.23 -7.03
C ALA A 516 -9.02 18.75 -5.99
N MET A 517 -9.49 19.05 -4.77
CA MET A 517 -8.65 19.43 -3.64
C MET A 517 -7.69 18.28 -3.27
N ASP A 518 -8.15 17.04 -3.16
CA ASP A 518 -7.30 15.87 -2.90
C ASP A 518 -6.18 15.77 -3.96
N GLY A 519 -6.51 15.99 -5.24
CA GLY A 519 -5.51 15.98 -6.31
C GLY A 519 -4.47 17.11 -6.22
N TRP A 520 -4.81 18.26 -5.62
CA TRP A 520 -3.85 19.34 -5.33
C TRP A 520 -3.02 19.04 -4.08
N LEU A 521 -3.66 18.55 -3.03
CA LEU A 521 -3.02 18.13 -1.78
C LEU A 521 -1.97 17.04 -2.03
N ASP A 522 -2.34 16.00 -2.77
CA ASP A 522 -1.45 14.91 -3.15
C ASP A 522 -0.24 15.45 -3.94
N ALA A 523 -0.48 16.27 -4.97
CA ALA A 523 0.60 16.81 -5.80
C ALA A 523 1.58 17.70 -5.01
N LEU A 524 1.07 18.61 -4.16
CA LEU A 524 1.90 19.46 -3.31
C LEU A 524 2.75 18.65 -2.33
N ARG A 525 2.15 17.65 -1.67
CA ARG A 525 2.87 16.76 -0.75
C ARG A 525 3.94 15.94 -1.47
N LEU A 526 3.66 15.44 -2.67
CA LEU A 526 4.63 14.71 -3.48
C LEU A 526 5.83 15.59 -3.86
N VAL A 527 5.57 16.81 -4.36
CA VAL A 527 6.65 17.77 -4.71
C VAL A 527 7.48 18.12 -3.47
N TYR A 528 6.82 18.43 -2.36
CA TYR A 528 7.50 18.72 -1.10
C TYR A 528 8.36 17.54 -0.62
N THR A 529 7.84 16.31 -0.71
CA THR A 529 8.58 15.11 -0.32
C THR A 529 9.83 14.91 -1.18
N ILE A 530 9.70 15.10 -2.51
CA ILE A 530 10.83 15.03 -3.44
C ILE A 530 11.88 16.10 -3.13
N PHE A 531 11.44 17.32 -2.82
CA PHE A 531 12.30 18.42 -2.37
C PHE A 531 13.03 18.07 -1.07
N ALA A 532 12.30 17.60 -0.04
CA ALA A 532 12.85 17.22 1.25
C ALA A 532 13.85 16.06 1.15
N ARG A 533 13.71 15.19 0.14
CA ARG A 533 14.67 14.12 -0.19
C ARG A 533 15.83 14.56 -1.10
N GLY A 534 15.93 15.86 -1.42
CA GLY A 534 17.00 16.41 -2.26
C GLY A 534 16.94 15.94 -3.72
N LYS A 535 15.74 15.64 -4.23
CA LYS A 535 15.51 15.10 -5.59
C LYS A 535 14.80 16.09 -6.52
N SER A 536 14.73 17.38 -6.17
CA SER A 536 14.09 18.41 -6.99
C SER A 536 14.63 18.48 -8.41
N ASP A 537 15.95 18.37 -8.61
CA ASP A 537 16.57 18.39 -9.94
C ASP A 537 16.12 17.22 -10.82
N VAL A 538 15.85 16.06 -10.20
CA VAL A 538 15.34 14.89 -10.93
C VAL A 538 13.91 15.17 -11.42
N LEU A 539 13.05 15.71 -10.55
CA LEU A 539 11.70 16.10 -10.93
C LEU A 539 11.71 17.22 -11.98
N ALA A 540 12.61 18.19 -11.86
CA ALA A 540 12.83 19.23 -12.86
C ALA A 540 13.12 18.60 -14.23
N GLY A 541 14.09 17.69 -14.31
CA GLY A 541 14.41 16.97 -15.55
C GLY A 541 13.23 16.18 -16.13
N VAL A 542 12.36 15.61 -15.28
CA VAL A 542 11.14 14.92 -15.74
C VAL A 542 10.18 15.89 -16.45
N ILE A 543 9.92 17.06 -15.85
CA ILE A 543 8.89 18.00 -16.32
C ILE A 543 9.40 18.99 -17.37
N THR A 544 10.69 19.35 -17.39
CA THR A 544 11.25 20.29 -18.38
C THR A 544 11.84 19.61 -19.61
N GLY A 545 12.25 18.33 -19.49
CA GLY A 545 12.84 17.55 -20.58
C GLY A 545 14.36 17.57 -20.62
#